data_AF-A0A922LPI2-F1
#
_entry.id   AF-A0A922LPI2-F1
#
_cell.length_a   1.000
_cell.length_b   1.000
_cell.length_c   1.000
_cell.angle_alpha   90.00
_cell.angle_beta   90.00
_cell.angle_gamma   90.00
#
_symmetry.space_group_name_H-M   'P 1'
#
loop_
_entity.id
_entity.type
_entity.pdbx_description
1 polymer ?
#
loop_
_entity_poly.entity_id
_entity_poly.type
_entity_poly.pdbx_seq_one_letter_code
_entity_poly.pdbx_strand_id
1 'polypeptide(L)'
;MFGEYGCLHSELNSYLLCLLPVVEKINGVIISLRRSLFLSNELLSTESEFALTHRPVACNRLSTSSRISDFTSISIQFLVDLLLPSISTHVSLPSGRIFLIIQCLGSSYFDSISWPFDIKWNECIVQLLEAVCSLEYSVSNLELFSFFWSSVYPAFKKAISRQNTKCAPIPVNLLSILSKIALYFIRLSNICFSYWSEHKSTIYLLDPADLFDLFTMNPSIDFSFHFSIMKAIFGTSSTIKELVIILSSSKKETSTVAWLFFVALLTYCLFVRTVNSFSTESHDDFVFPSFISEIRAYLPKQITISTISNLDPETIFINIAAYFDELSTFQARMLFKSVFVEYIGRLSEFICTCCSVSSSAQESGFGLSHTTQNSFLKPEDLCGSGYRVAGMLIRHCSMLLYSPVTTEGSVSSFEKLVNHFFLPRQLYETQDSNRFSTLNESNIFPCYVMESMQEQLPELTRGIAQLNWKSDPYLCRIIKDIVKIHYKHLGPGAIASMVLNSPTLDFRTHILQFATYDQIIYLTESKALSVSGCEQITYQRNILSNWSNMFYYYVVIISHAFI
;
A
#
# COMPACT_ATOMS: atom_id res chain seq x y z
N MET A 1 -39.46 -27.97 27.62
CA MET A 1 -38.03 -27.76 27.33
C MET A 1 -37.37 -28.90 26.51
N PHE A 2 -38.12 -29.66 25.68
CA PHE A 2 -37.53 -30.61 24.71
C PHE A 2 -38.24 -30.62 23.34
N GLY A 3 -39.18 -29.69 23.10
CA GLY A 3 -40.02 -29.69 21.88
C GLY A 3 -39.39 -29.00 20.66
N GLU A 4 -38.52 -28.00 20.87
CA GLU A 4 -37.97 -27.19 19.76
C GLU A 4 -36.70 -27.78 19.12
N TYR A 5 -35.96 -28.65 19.83
CA TYR A 5 -34.81 -29.37 19.28
C TYR A 5 -35.21 -30.48 18.29
N GLY A 6 -36.40 -31.06 18.42
CA GLY A 6 -36.87 -32.13 17.53
C GLY A 6 -37.32 -31.65 16.15
N CYS A 7 -37.84 -30.43 16.06
CA CYS A 7 -38.38 -29.90 14.80
C CYS A 7 -37.26 -29.51 13.82
N LEU A 8 -36.24 -28.78 14.30
CA LEU A 8 -35.04 -28.40 13.53
C LEU A 8 -34.25 -29.61 13.02
N HIS A 9 -34.15 -30.68 13.81
CA HIS A 9 -33.45 -31.91 13.40
C HIS A 9 -34.21 -32.73 12.35
N SER A 10 -35.55 -32.68 12.35
CA SER A 10 -36.38 -33.40 11.37
C SER A 10 -36.40 -32.73 10.00
N GLU A 11 -36.43 -31.39 9.96
CA GLU A 11 -36.34 -30.62 8.72
C GLU A 11 -34.92 -30.64 8.13
N LEU A 12 -33.86 -30.54 8.97
CA LEU A 12 -32.48 -30.73 8.50
C LEU A 12 -32.24 -32.14 7.95
N ASN A 13 -32.74 -33.21 8.61
CA ASN A 13 -32.54 -34.58 8.15
C ASN A 13 -33.27 -34.87 6.82
N SER A 14 -34.48 -34.34 6.63
CA SER A 14 -35.22 -34.51 5.37
C SER A 14 -34.56 -33.77 4.20
N TYR A 15 -33.99 -32.58 4.43
CA TYR A 15 -33.19 -31.88 3.43
C TYR A 15 -31.83 -32.53 3.17
N LEU A 16 -31.12 -33.00 4.21
CA LEU A 16 -29.85 -33.73 4.10
C LEU A 16 -30.01 -35.03 3.30
N LEU A 17 -31.08 -35.81 3.54
CA LEU A 17 -31.35 -37.06 2.82
C LEU A 17 -31.65 -36.84 1.33
N CYS A 18 -32.28 -35.72 0.97
CA CYS A 18 -32.55 -35.37 -0.42
C CYS A 18 -31.33 -34.81 -1.16
N LEU A 19 -30.37 -34.20 -0.45
CA LEU A 19 -29.21 -33.52 -1.04
C LEU A 19 -27.90 -34.32 -0.97
N LEU A 20 -27.77 -35.29 -0.06
CA LEU A 20 -26.63 -36.22 -0.02
C LEU A 20 -26.31 -36.85 -1.40
N PRO A 21 -27.31 -37.33 -2.17
CA PRO A 21 -27.05 -37.90 -3.50
C PRO A 21 -26.56 -36.87 -4.52
N VAL A 22 -26.96 -35.59 -4.35
CA VAL A 22 -26.54 -34.47 -5.21
C VAL A 22 -25.10 -34.07 -4.87
N VAL A 23 -24.78 -33.98 -3.58
CA VAL A 23 -23.43 -33.72 -3.06
C VAL A 23 -22.46 -34.85 -3.43
N GLU A 24 -22.88 -36.11 -3.35
CA GLU A 24 -22.11 -37.26 -3.82
C GLU A 24 -21.89 -37.22 -5.34
N LYS A 25 -22.90 -36.81 -6.12
CA LYS A 25 -22.75 -36.62 -7.57
C LYS A 25 -21.77 -35.49 -7.88
N ILE A 26 -21.85 -34.38 -7.18
CA ILE A 26 -20.99 -33.20 -7.36
C ILE A 26 -19.57 -33.54 -6.95
N ASN A 27 -19.36 -34.17 -5.79
CA ASN A 27 -18.05 -34.64 -5.37
C ASN A 27 -17.50 -35.72 -6.31
N GLY A 28 -18.33 -36.60 -6.87
CA GLY A 28 -17.92 -37.57 -7.89
C GLY A 28 -17.46 -36.91 -9.20
N VAL A 29 -18.13 -35.84 -9.61
CA VAL A 29 -17.75 -35.02 -10.78
C VAL A 29 -16.49 -34.20 -10.50
N ILE A 30 -16.38 -33.57 -9.32
CA ILE A 30 -15.22 -32.80 -8.87
C ILE A 30 -13.98 -33.70 -8.73
N ILE A 31 -14.11 -34.91 -8.18
CA ILE A 31 -13.01 -35.88 -8.06
C ILE A 31 -12.53 -36.37 -9.43
N SER A 32 -13.45 -36.62 -10.37
CA SER A 32 -13.09 -36.97 -11.75
C SER A 32 -12.40 -35.82 -12.49
N LEU A 33 -12.88 -34.58 -12.30
CA LEU A 33 -12.23 -33.37 -12.79
C LEU A 33 -10.84 -33.18 -12.16
N ARG A 34 -10.71 -33.45 -10.85
CA ARG A 34 -9.44 -33.41 -10.11
C ARG A 34 -8.43 -34.40 -10.67
N ARG A 35 -8.81 -35.65 -10.97
CA ARG A 35 -7.93 -36.61 -11.65
C ARG A 35 -7.50 -36.12 -13.03
N SER A 36 -8.40 -35.49 -13.78
CA SER A 36 -8.07 -34.96 -15.12
C SER A 36 -7.14 -33.73 -15.09
N LEU A 37 -7.24 -32.88 -14.06
CA LEU A 37 -6.42 -31.68 -13.88
C LEU A 37 -5.07 -31.97 -13.20
N PHE A 38 -5.02 -32.96 -12.28
CA PHE A 38 -3.80 -33.37 -11.61
C PHE A 38 -2.81 -34.02 -12.58
N LEU A 39 -3.30 -34.87 -13.50
CA LEU A 39 -2.52 -35.44 -14.60
C LEU A 39 -1.90 -34.37 -15.52
N SER A 40 -2.54 -33.20 -15.67
CA SER A 40 -1.99 -32.10 -16.48
C SER A 40 -0.95 -31.25 -15.75
N ASN A 41 -0.97 -31.17 -14.42
CA ASN A 41 0.03 -30.43 -13.64
C ASN A 41 1.32 -31.23 -13.41
N GLU A 42 1.26 -32.57 -13.30
CA GLU A 42 2.47 -33.42 -13.23
C GLU A 42 3.30 -33.34 -14.53
N LEU A 43 2.63 -33.25 -15.68
CA LEU A 43 3.27 -33.03 -16.99
C LEU A 43 3.96 -31.67 -17.12
N LEU A 44 3.52 -30.64 -16.38
CA LEU A 44 4.16 -29.32 -16.34
C LEU A 44 5.33 -29.26 -15.33
N SER A 45 5.32 -30.12 -14.31
CA SER A 45 6.37 -30.18 -13.28
C SER A 45 7.60 -31.02 -13.68
N THR A 46 7.53 -31.77 -14.78
CA THR A 46 8.63 -32.61 -15.28
C THR A 46 9.40 -31.99 -16.46
N GLU A 47 9.03 -30.78 -16.92
CA GLU A 47 9.77 -30.02 -17.95
C GLU A 47 10.73 -28.96 -17.37
N SER A 48 11.28 -29.19 -16.17
CA SER A 48 12.39 -28.41 -15.63
C SER A 48 13.64 -29.28 -15.50
N GLU A 49 14.27 -29.59 -16.64
CA GLU A 49 15.71 -29.81 -16.84
C GLU A 49 15.91 -30.47 -18.22
N PHE A 50 16.71 -29.85 -19.08
CA PHE A 50 17.05 -30.24 -20.47
C PHE A 50 16.05 -29.93 -21.60
N ALA A 51 16.14 -28.72 -22.18
CA ALA A 51 16.60 -28.51 -23.57
C ALA A 51 16.11 -27.16 -24.14
N LEU A 52 17.04 -26.22 -24.27
CA LEU A 52 16.97 -25.15 -25.27
C LEU A 52 16.96 -25.79 -26.67
N THR A 53 15.89 -25.61 -27.45
CA THR A 53 15.89 -25.21 -28.88
C THR A 53 14.52 -25.44 -29.54
N HIS A 54 13.98 -24.36 -30.12
CA HIS A 54 12.99 -24.31 -31.20
C HIS A 54 11.82 -25.33 -31.23
N ARG A 55 10.64 -24.92 -30.73
CA ARG A 55 9.31 -25.26 -31.31
C ARG A 55 8.21 -24.32 -30.78
N PRO A 56 7.13 -24.05 -31.54
CA PRO A 56 6.15 -23.02 -31.21
C PRO A 56 5.18 -23.54 -30.12
N VAL A 57 5.27 -22.95 -28.92
CA VAL A 57 4.41 -23.21 -27.75
C VAL A 57 3.04 -22.53 -27.93
N ALA A 58 2.27 -22.95 -28.95
CA ALA A 58 0.92 -22.44 -29.21
C ALA A 58 -0.19 -23.48 -28.99
N CYS A 59 0.13 -24.75 -28.75
CA CYS A 59 -0.85 -25.77 -28.35
C CYS A 59 -0.77 -26.02 -26.84
N ASN A 60 -1.89 -25.80 -26.14
CA ASN A 60 -2.26 -26.26 -24.77
C ASN A 60 -2.54 -25.21 -23.67
N ARG A 61 -2.32 -23.90 -23.89
CA ARG A 61 -2.79 -22.88 -22.92
C ARG A 61 -4.30 -22.56 -23.04
N LEU A 62 -4.85 -22.67 -24.25
CA LEU A 62 -6.26 -22.37 -24.53
C LEU A 62 -7.22 -23.49 -24.08
N SER A 63 -6.75 -24.73 -24.02
CA SER A 63 -7.55 -25.90 -23.59
C SER A 63 -7.62 -26.04 -22.06
N THR A 64 -6.62 -25.54 -21.34
CA THR A 64 -6.63 -25.48 -19.87
C THR A 64 -7.38 -24.24 -19.37
N SER A 65 -7.27 -23.09 -20.05
CA SER A 65 -8.02 -21.88 -19.70
C SER A 65 -9.53 -22.05 -19.87
N SER A 66 -9.97 -22.72 -20.95
CA SER A 66 -11.40 -23.01 -21.20
C SER A 66 -12.00 -23.94 -20.15
N ARG A 67 -11.29 -25.01 -19.77
CA ARG A 67 -11.76 -25.94 -18.73
C ARG A 67 -11.85 -25.29 -17.34
N ILE A 68 -10.92 -24.40 -17.00
CA ILE A 68 -10.95 -23.66 -15.73
C ILE A 68 -12.08 -22.63 -15.74
N SER A 69 -12.32 -21.94 -16.86
CA SER A 69 -13.47 -21.02 -16.97
C SER A 69 -14.81 -21.76 -16.89
N ASP A 70 -14.92 -22.93 -17.52
CA ASP A 70 -16.13 -23.76 -17.48
C ASP A 70 -16.39 -24.26 -16.06
N PHE A 71 -15.35 -24.75 -15.38
CA PHE A 71 -15.44 -25.17 -13.98
C PHE A 71 -15.82 -24.01 -13.04
N THR A 72 -15.23 -22.83 -13.25
CA THR A 72 -15.56 -21.62 -12.49
C THR A 72 -17.01 -21.21 -12.74
N SER A 73 -17.48 -21.26 -14.00
CA SER A 73 -18.87 -20.95 -14.36
C SER A 73 -19.87 -21.91 -13.72
N ILE A 74 -19.59 -23.22 -13.73
CA ILE A 74 -20.42 -24.23 -13.07
C ILE A 74 -20.44 -23.99 -11.57
N SER A 75 -19.30 -23.65 -10.99
CA SER A 75 -19.13 -23.38 -9.56
C SER A 75 -19.91 -22.13 -9.11
N ILE A 76 -19.89 -21.07 -9.93
CA ILE A 76 -20.71 -19.87 -9.73
C ILE A 76 -22.19 -20.23 -9.79
N GLN A 77 -22.62 -20.95 -10.82
CA GLN A 77 -24.03 -21.33 -10.97
C GLN A 77 -24.50 -22.18 -9.78
N PHE A 78 -23.65 -23.11 -9.33
CA PHE A 78 -23.92 -23.93 -8.14
C PHE A 78 -24.10 -23.08 -6.87
N LEU A 79 -23.22 -22.11 -6.63
CA LEU A 79 -23.37 -21.18 -5.51
C LEU A 79 -24.64 -20.32 -5.62
N VAL A 80 -24.95 -19.81 -6.82
CA VAL A 80 -26.16 -19.03 -7.06
C VAL A 80 -27.41 -19.86 -6.79
N ASP A 81 -27.44 -21.11 -7.26
CA ASP A 81 -28.57 -22.03 -7.04
C ASP A 81 -28.73 -22.37 -5.55
N LEU A 82 -27.61 -22.51 -4.82
CA LEU A 82 -27.63 -22.72 -3.37
C LEU A 82 -28.11 -21.48 -2.60
N LEU A 83 -27.82 -20.28 -3.09
CA LEU A 83 -28.19 -18.99 -2.48
C LEU A 83 -29.56 -18.48 -2.94
N LEU A 84 -30.18 -19.07 -3.96
CA LEU A 84 -31.44 -18.60 -4.55
C LEU A 84 -32.51 -18.33 -3.46
N PRO A 85 -33.08 -17.11 -3.39
CA PRO A 85 -34.04 -16.79 -2.36
C PRO A 85 -35.30 -17.65 -2.57
N SER A 86 -35.81 -18.25 -1.50
CA SER A 86 -37.26 -18.49 -1.44
C SER A 86 -37.91 -17.12 -1.64
N ILE A 87 -38.64 -17.01 -2.73
CA ILE A 87 -39.20 -15.77 -3.27
C ILE A 87 -39.81 -14.91 -2.15
N SER A 88 -39.42 -13.63 -2.17
CA SER A 88 -39.98 -12.49 -1.44
C SER A 88 -39.64 -12.34 0.05
N THR A 89 -39.15 -11.14 0.36
CA THR A 89 -38.81 -10.56 1.68
C THR A 89 -37.39 -10.87 2.20
N HIS A 90 -36.80 -9.86 2.82
CA HIS A 90 -35.45 -9.78 3.41
C HIS A 90 -35.22 -10.78 4.56
N VAL A 91 -35.52 -12.07 4.35
CA VAL A 91 -35.30 -13.12 5.34
C VAL A 91 -33.84 -13.54 5.26
N SER A 92 -33.13 -13.30 6.36
CA SER A 92 -31.77 -13.79 6.59
C SER A 92 -31.68 -15.29 6.28
N LEU A 93 -30.59 -15.73 5.65
CA LEU A 93 -30.38 -17.16 5.39
C LEU A 93 -30.39 -17.91 6.75
N PRO A 94 -31.28 -18.90 6.95
CA PRO A 94 -31.32 -19.63 8.21
C PRO A 94 -30.01 -20.41 8.42
N SER A 95 -29.55 -20.50 9.67
CA SER A 95 -28.27 -21.15 10.03
C SER A 95 -28.14 -22.58 9.48
N GLY A 96 -29.22 -23.36 9.49
CA GLY A 96 -29.24 -24.71 8.92
C GLY A 96 -28.99 -24.75 7.41
N ARG A 97 -29.43 -23.73 6.66
CA ARG A 97 -29.15 -23.60 5.22
C ARG A 97 -27.71 -23.20 4.97
N ILE A 98 -27.16 -22.28 5.79
CA ILE A 98 -25.74 -21.90 5.72
C ILE A 98 -24.85 -23.12 6.00
N PHE A 99 -25.22 -23.92 7.01
CA PHE A 99 -24.52 -25.17 7.34
C PHE A 99 -24.53 -26.16 6.18
N LEU A 100 -25.69 -26.36 5.55
CA LEU A 100 -25.82 -27.21 4.37
C LEU A 100 -24.94 -26.69 3.21
N ILE A 101 -24.94 -25.38 2.94
CA ILE A 101 -24.09 -24.77 1.92
C ILE A 101 -22.61 -25.06 2.23
N ILE A 102 -22.18 -24.90 3.48
CA ILE A 102 -20.79 -25.17 3.88
C ILE A 102 -20.43 -26.65 3.70
N GLN A 103 -21.33 -27.58 4.04
CA GLN A 103 -21.08 -29.01 3.80
C GLN A 103 -20.98 -29.34 2.31
N CYS A 104 -21.78 -28.68 1.47
CA CYS A 104 -21.72 -28.84 0.02
C CYS A 104 -20.42 -28.29 -0.57
N LEU A 105 -19.90 -27.18 -0.04
CA LEU A 105 -18.64 -26.60 -0.47
C LEU A 105 -17.47 -27.42 0.09
N GLY A 106 -17.29 -27.49 1.40
CA GLY A 106 -16.14 -28.15 2.01
C GLY A 106 -14.80 -27.48 1.66
N SER A 107 -13.74 -27.86 2.38
CA SER A 107 -12.41 -27.25 2.21
C SER A 107 -11.79 -27.59 0.85
N SER A 108 -11.99 -28.84 0.41
CA SER A 108 -11.49 -29.35 -0.87
C SER A 108 -12.02 -28.58 -2.09
N TYR A 109 -13.18 -27.93 -1.98
CA TYR A 109 -13.75 -27.14 -3.07
C TYR A 109 -12.97 -25.84 -3.28
N PHE A 110 -12.67 -25.11 -2.22
CA PHE A 110 -11.82 -23.91 -2.28
C PHE A 110 -10.38 -24.25 -2.69
N ASP A 111 -9.87 -25.41 -2.27
CA ASP A 111 -8.58 -25.91 -2.76
C ASP A 111 -8.61 -26.21 -4.26
N SER A 112 -9.74 -26.69 -4.78
CA SER A 112 -9.90 -27.10 -6.19
C SER A 112 -10.17 -25.95 -7.16
N ILE A 113 -11.05 -25.01 -6.78
CA ILE A 113 -11.39 -23.83 -7.59
C ILE A 113 -10.32 -22.76 -7.46
N SER A 114 -9.58 -22.77 -6.34
CA SER A 114 -8.84 -21.62 -5.83
C SER A 114 -9.78 -20.44 -5.56
N TRP A 115 -9.26 -19.22 -5.38
CA TRP A 115 -10.09 -18.02 -5.31
C TRP A 115 -10.30 -17.44 -6.72
N PRO A 116 -11.50 -17.56 -7.33
CA PRO A 116 -11.74 -17.04 -8.66
C PRO A 116 -11.92 -15.51 -8.60
N PHE A 117 -11.36 -14.83 -9.60
CA PHE A 117 -11.47 -13.38 -9.77
C PHE A 117 -12.67 -13.04 -10.65
N ASP A 118 -13.81 -13.66 -10.33
CA ASP A 118 -15.09 -13.45 -10.99
C ASP A 118 -16.03 -12.65 -10.09
N ILE A 119 -16.72 -11.66 -10.66
CA ILE A 119 -17.58 -10.74 -9.90
C ILE A 119 -18.72 -11.50 -9.21
N LYS A 120 -19.41 -12.40 -9.92
CA LYS A 120 -20.59 -13.13 -9.40
C LYS A 120 -20.19 -14.10 -8.29
N TRP A 121 -19.05 -14.77 -8.44
CA TRP A 121 -18.51 -15.60 -7.36
C TRP A 121 -18.33 -14.79 -6.08
N ASN A 122 -17.66 -13.64 -6.18
CA ASN A 122 -17.34 -12.82 -5.01
C ASN A 122 -18.61 -12.18 -4.41
N GLU A 123 -19.62 -11.86 -5.22
CA GLU A 123 -20.95 -11.47 -4.73
C GLU A 123 -21.62 -12.58 -3.91
N CYS A 124 -21.55 -13.84 -4.36
CA CYS A 124 -22.08 -14.98 -3.61
C CYS A 124 -21.37 -15.16 -2.27
N ILE A 125 -20.04 -15.02 -2.24
CA ILE A 125 -19.26 -15.10 -1.00
C ILE A 125 -19.60 -13.95 -0.06
N VAL A 126 -19.84 -12.73 -0.57
CA VAL A 126 -20.31 -11.60 0.24
C VAL A 126 -21.64 -11.92 0.92
N GLN A 127 -22.63 -12.43 0.17
CA GLN A 127 -23.94 -12.80 0.74
C GLN A 127 -23.81 -13.87 1.82
N LEU A 128 -22.94 -14.85 1.60
CA LEU A 128 -22.71 -15.92 2.57
C LEU A 128 -22.02 -15.39 3.84
N LEU A 129 -21.00 -14.54 3.70
CA LEU A 129 -20.31 -13.90 4.84
C LEU A 129 -21.23 -12.96 5.61
N GLU A 130 -22.08 -12.21 4.91
CA GLU A 130 -23.09 -11.34 5.52
C GLU A 130 -24.07 -12.16 6.37
N ALA A 131 -24.59 -13.25 5.81
CA ALA A 131 -25.47 -14.15 6.55
C ALA A 131 -24.78 -14.74 7.79
N VAL A 132 -23.50 -15.15 7.67
CA VAL A 132 -22.73 -15.69 8.80
C VAL A 132 -22.46 -14.63 9.87
N CYS A 133 -22.16 -13.40 9.48
CA CYS A 133 -21.95 -12.30 10.44
C CYS A 133 -23.25 -11.89 11.15
N SER A 134 -24.42 -12.24 10.60
CA SER A 134 -25.71 -12.02 11.27
C SER A 134 -26.07 -13.11 12.29
N LEU A 135 -25.32 -14.21 12.32
CA LEU A 135 -25.53 -15.29 13.28
C LEU A 135 -24.94 -14.92 14.65
N GLU A 136 -25.67 -15.26 15.70
CA GLU A 136 -25.09 -15.29 17.05
C GLU A 136 -24.04 -16.39 17.14
N TYR A 137 -22.91 -16.09 17.77
CA TYR A 137 -21.89 -17.10 18.03
C TYR A 137 -22.42 -18.08 19.08
N SER A 138 -22.49 -19.35 18.72
CA SER A 138 -23.00 -20.42 19.56
C SER A 138 -22.22 -21.70 19.29
N VAL A 139 -22.27 -22.67 20.21
CA VAL A 139 -21.62 -23.98 20.01
C VAL A 139 -22.12 -24.66 18.73
N SER A 140 -23.39 -24.48 18.37
CA SER A 140 -23.96 -25.03 17.14
C SER A 140 -23.46 -24.36 15.86
N ASN A 141 -22.95 -23.12 15.95
CA ASN A 141 -22.44 -22.37 14.80
C ASN A 141 -20.90 -22.41 14.71
N LEU A 142 -20.19 -23.02 15.66
CA LEU A 142 -18.72 -23.05 15.72
C LEU A 142 -18.09 -23.70 14.49
N GLU A 143 -18.72 -24.74 13.95
CA GLU A 143 -18.27 -25.38 12.70
C GLU A 143 -18.34 -24.41 11.51
N LEU A 144 -19.35 -23.54 11.46
CA LEU A 144 -19.49 -22.51 10.42
C LEU A 144 -18.31 -21.54 10.50
N PHE A 145 -18.06 -20.96 11.69
CA PHE A 145 -16.96 -20.02 11.89
C PHE A 145 -15.60 -20.66 11.59
N SER A 146 -15.40 -21.91 12.02
CA SER A 146 -14.18 -22.67 11.75
C SER A 146 -13.94 -22.87 10.25
N PHE A 147 -14.99 -23.14 9.47
CA PHE A 147 -14.89 -23.27 8.02
C PHE A 147 -14.40 -21.99 7.34
N PHE A 148 -14.97 -20.83 7.71
CA PHE A 148 -14.55 -19.55 7.14
C PHE A 148 -13.09 -19.22 7.46
N TRP A 149 -12.63 -19.47 8.68
CA TRP A 149 -11.24 -19.20 9.07
C TRP A 149 -10.23 -20.20 8.49
N SER A 150 -10.61 -21.47 8.34
CA SER A 150 -9.71 -22.53 7.86
C SER A 150 -9.65 -22.66 6.35
N SER A 151 -10.72 -22.33 5.63
CA SER A 151 -10.85 -22.60 4.19
C SER A 151 -11.04 -21.33 3.37
N VAL A 152 -11.99 -20.47 3.74
CA VAL A 152 -12.34 -19.27 2.95
C VAL A 152 -11.31 -18.17 3.12
N TYR A 153 -10.92 -17.86 4.36
CA TYR A 153 -9.96 -16.79 4.67
C TYR A 153 -8.57 -17.05 4.06
N PRO A 154 -7.97 -18.26 4.14
CA PRO A 154 -6.67 -18.51 3.50
C PRO A 154 -6.73 -18.38 1.97
N ALA A 155 -7.80 -18.85 1.33
CA ALA A 155 -8.02 -18.68 -0.10
C ALA A 155 -8.16 -17.19 -0.48
N PHE A 156 -8.95 -16.42 0.28
CA PHE A 156 -9.09 -14.97 0.14
C PHE A 156 -7.75 -14.25 0.31
N LYS A 157 -7.05 -14.53 1.42
CA LYS A 157 -5.74 -13.93 1.74
C LYS A 157 -4.72 -14.20 0.63
N LYS A 158 -4.69 -15.42 0.09
CA LYS A 158 -3.85 -15.74 -1.07
C LYS A 158 -4.26 -14.93 -2.30
N ALA A 159 -5.56 -14.74 -2.54
CA ALA A 159 -6.08 -13.96 -3.67
C ALA A 159 -5.61 -12.50 -3.64
N ILE A 160 -5.68 -11.85 -2.48
CA ILE A 160 -5.25 -10.46 -2.31
C ILE A 160 -3.75 -10.32 -2.05
N SER A 161 -3.01 -11.43 -1.91
CA SER A 161 -1.56 -11.39 -1.69
C SER A 161 -0.79 -11.02 -2.96
N ARG A 162 0.32 -10.28 -2.80
CA ARG A 162 1.21 -9.90 -3.89
C ARG A 162 1.94 -11.07 -4.54
N GLN A 163 2.15 -12.15 -3.80
CA GLN A 163 2.86 -13.34 -4.28
C GLN A 163 2.05 -14.16 -5.30
N ASN A 164 0.77 -13.84 -5.48
CA ASN A 164 -0.04 -14.46 -6.52
C ASN A 164 0.35 -13.82 -7.87
N THR A 165 1.12 -14.57 -8.66
CA THR A 165 1.74 -14.23 -9.96
C THR A 165 0.75 -13.91 -11.09
N LYS A 166 -0.21 -13.00 -10.87
CA LYS A 166 -1.12 -12.56 -11.93
C LYS A 166 -0.49 -11.39 -12.67
N CYS A 167 -0.15 -11.62 -13.93
CA CYS A 167 0.27 -10.58 -14.87
C CYS A 167 -0.83 -9.54 -15.19
N ALA A 168 -2.03 -9.67 -14.63
CA ALA A 168 -3.18 -8.81 -14.91
C ALA A 168 -3.72 -8.15 -13.63
N PRO A 169 -4.02 -6.84 -13.67
CA PRO A 169 -4.52 -6.08 -12.53
C PRO A 169 -5.93 -6.53 -12.12
N ILE A 170 -6.26 -6.36 -10.84
CA ILE A 170 -7.61 -6.61 -10.31
C ILE A 170 -8.54 -5.48 -10.79
N PRO A 171 -9.66 -5.77 -11.48
CA PRO A 171 -10.61 -4.75 -11.90
C PRO A 171 -11.21 -3.98 -10.72
N VAL A 172 -11.50 -2.68 -10.90
CA VAL A 172 -12.05 -1.79 -9.86
C VAL A 172 -13.33 -2.35 -9.22
N ASN A 173 -14.24 -2.88 -10.03
CA ASN A 173 -15.48 -3.49 -9.53
C ASN A 173 -15.19 -4.68 -8.60
N LEU A 174 -14.20 -5.50 -8.94
CA LEU A 174 -13.81 -6.64 -8.11
C LEU A 174 -13.10 -6.18 -6.83
N LEU A 175 -12.24 -5.16 -6.89
CA LEU A 175 -11.61 -4.57 -5.69
C LEU A 175 -12.64 -4.08 -4.67
N SER A 176 -13.73 -3.47 -5.14
CA SER A 176 -14.82 -3.02 -4.26
C SER A 176 -15.49 -4.18 -3.51
N ILE A 177 -15.68 -5.32 -4.18
CA ILE A 177 -16.30 -6.52 -3.59
C ILE A 177 -15.32 -7.20 -2.64
N LEU A 178 -14.05 -7.35 -3.02
CA LEU A 178 -13.00 -7.88 -2.15
C LEU A 178 -12.83 -7.03 -0.88
N SER A 179 -12.96 -5.70 -0.99
CA SER A 179 -12.93 -4.80 0.16
C SER A 179 -14.11 -5.05 1.12
N LYS A 180 -15.32 -5.31 0.59
CA LYS A 180 -16.46 -5.73 1.41
C LYS A 180 -16.21 -7.06 2.10
N ILE A 181 -15.66 -8.04 1.39
CA ILE A 181 -15.28 -9.35 1.97
C ILE A 181 -14.31 -9.18 3.14
N ALA A 182 -13.29 -8.33 3.00
CA ALA A 182 -12.37 -8.03 4.10
C ALA A 182 -13.04 -7.36 5.31
N LEU A 183 -13.97 -6.42 5.09
CA LEU A 183 -14.76 -5.84 6.17
C LEU A 183 -15.58 -6.89 6.91
N TYR A 184 -16.19 -7.84 6.20
CA TYR A 184 -16.89 -8.96 6.84
C TYR A 184 -15.93 -9.86 7.63
N PHE A 185 -14.69 -10.09 7.18
CA PHE A 185 -13.71 -10.82 8.00
C PHE A 185 -13.29 -10.06 9.27
N ILE A 186 -13.22 -8.72 9.23
CA ILE A 186 -12.99 -7.90 10.44
C ILE A 186 -14.18 -8.05 11.40
N ARG A 187 -15.43 -7.97 10.90
CA ARG A 187 -16.65 -8.22 11.69
C ARG A 187 -16.68 -9.63 12.28
N LEU A 188 -16.35 -10.63 11.48
CA LEU A 188 -16.32 -12.04 11.87
C LEU A 188 -15.30 -12.27 12.99
N SER A 189 -14.14 -11.63 12.90
CA SER A 189 -13.11 -11.69 13.94
C SER A 189 -13.65 -11.15 15.26
N ASN A 190 -14.32 -9.99 15.26
CA ASN A 190 -14.95 -9.43 16.45
C ASN A 190 -15.96 -10.40 17.11
N ILE A 191 -16.84 -11.00 16.30
CA ILE A 191 -17.87 -11.96 16.76
C ILE A 191 -17.22 -13.18 17.41
N CYS A 192 -16.17 -13.74 16.81
CA CYS A 192 -15.48 -14.90 17.36
C CYS A 192 -14.65 -14.55 18.61
N PHE A 193 -14.11 -13.34 18.67
CA PHE A 193 -13.19 -12.92 19.71
C PHE A 193 -13.89 -12.56 21.02
N SER A 194 -15.06 -11.92 20.95
CA SER A 194 -15.90 -11.66 22.12
C SER A 194 -16.21 -12.94 22.90
N TYR A 195 -16.55 -14.02 22.20
CA TYR A 195 -16.84 -15.34 22.78
C TYR A 195 -15.60 -16.14 23.21
N TRP A 196 -14.45 -15.98 22.57
CA TRP A 196 -13.22 -16.67 22.99
C TRP A 196 -12.79 -16.30 24.41
N SER A 197 -13.03 -15.04 24.81
CA SER A 197 -12.76 -14.54 26.16
C SER A 197 -13.51 -15.33 27.24
N GLU A 198 -14.64 -15.94 26.89
CA GLU A 198 -15.48 -16.71 27.80
C GLU A 198 -15.16 -18.22 27.79
N HIS A 199 -14.63 -18.77 26.69
CA HIS A 199 -14.58 -20.23 26.50
C HIS A 199 -13.26 -20.88 26.02
N LYS A 200 -12.12 -20.17 25.94
CA LYS A 200 -10.77 -20.74 25.68
C LYS A 200 -10.73 -21.84 24.59
N SER A 201 -11.36 -21.61 23.44
CA SER A 201 -11.33 -22.55 22.32
C SER A 201 -10.02 -22.44 21.51
N THR A 202 -9.60 -23.53 20.87
CA THR A 202 -8.31 -23.69 20.17
C THR A 202 -8.30 -23.19 18.71
N ILE A 203 -9.22 -22.32 18.32
CA ILE A 203 -9.28 -21.80 16.94
C ILE A 203 -8.22 -20.70 16.81
N TYR A 204 -7.35 -20.78 15.79
CA TYR A 204 -6.41 -19.73 15.39
C TYR A 204 -7.18 -18.50 14.88
N LEU A 205 -7.75 -17.72 15.80
CA LEU A 205 -8.45 -16.48 15.51
C LEU A 205 -7.45 -15.33 15.45
N LEU A 206 -7.55 -14.52 14.40
CA LEU A 206 -6.78 -13.29 14.26
C LEU A 206 -7.51 -12.16 15.00
N ASP A 207 -6.76 -11.34 15.74
CA ASP A 207 -7.31 -10.16 16.41
C ASP A 207 -7.83 -9.14 15.37
N PRO A 208 -8.95 -8.44 15.62
CA PRO A 208 -9.50 -7.47 14.68
C PRO A 208 -8.49 -6.39 14.26
N ALA A 209 -7.61 -5.96 15.18
CA ALA A 209 -6.59 -4.97 14.89
C ALA A 209 -5.47 -5.52 13.99
N ASP A 210 -5.13 -6.80 14.11
CA ASP A 210 -4.16 -7.46 13.20
C ASP A 210 -4.70 -7.57 11.78
N LEU A 211 -5.99 -7.89 11.63
CA LEU A 211 -6.64 -7.95 10.32
C LEU A 211 -6.76 -6.57 9.68
N PHE A 212 -7.16 -5.57 10.46
CA PHE A 212 -7.21 -4.19 10.00
C PHE A 212 -5.84 -3.72 9.50
N ASP A 213 -4.79 -4.00 10.27
CA ASP A 213 -3.43 -3.65 9.90
C ASP A 213 -2.92 -4.40 8.65
N LEU A 214 -3.23 -5.69 8.56
CA LEU A 214 -2.93 -6.53 7.40
C LEU A 214 -3.53 -5.94 6.13
N PHE A 215 -4.81 -5.56 6.17
CA PHE A 215 -5.51 -5.09 4.98
C PHE A 215 -5.19 -3.64 4.61
N THR A 216 -4.84 -2.79 5.57
CA THR A 216 -4.59 -1.37 5.31
C THR A 216 -3.15 -1.05 4.94
N MET A 217 -2.16 -1.57 5.68
CA MET A 217 -0.77 -1.08 5.58
C MET A 217 0.29 -2.18 5.37
N ASN A 218 -0.09 -3.46 5.35
CA ASN A 218 0.90 -4.54 5.24
C ASN A 218 1.39 -4.74 3.80
N PRO A 219 2.72 -4.71 3.56
CA PRO A 219 3.29 -4.81 2.20
C PRO A 219 3.15 -6.19 1.55
N SER A 220 2.57 -7.19 2.22
CA SER A 220 2.28 -8.49 1.58
C SER A 220 1.01 -8.49 0.72
N ILE A 221 0.14 -7.48 0.86
CA ILE A 221 -1.17 -7.39 0.19
C ILE A 221 -1.09 -6.45 -1.02
N ASP A 222 -1.86 -6.75 -2.07
CA ASP A 222 -1.92 -5.94 -3.30
C ASP A 222 -2.16 -4.44 -3.01
N PHE A 223 -1.41 -3.58 -3.71
CA PHE A 223 -1.46 -2.14 -3.48
C PHE A 223 -2.84 -1.54 -3.78
N SER A 224 -3.46 -1.95 -4.88
CA SER A 224 -4.77 -1.43 -5.30
C SER A 224 -5.85 -1.80 -4.28
N PHE A 225 -5.68 -2.94 -3.63
CA PHE A 225 -6.56 -3.38 -2.55
C PHE A 225 -6.49 -2.46 -1.33
N HIS A 226 -5.29 -2.02 -0.90
CA HIS A 226 -5.15 -1.10 0.24
C HIS A 226 -5.96 0.18 0.06
N PHE A 227 -5.90 0.79 -1.12
CA PHE A 227 -6.67 2.00 -1.42
C PHE A 227 -8.18 1.72 -1.48
N SER A 228 -8.57 0.57 -2.04
CA SER A 228 -9.97 0.20 -2.14
C SER A 228 -10.60 -0.09 -0.77
N ILE A 229 -9.89 -0.76 0.14
CA ILE A 229 -10.39 -1.03 1.48
C ILE A 229 -10.39 0.23 2.34
N MET A 230 -9.37 1.09 2.24
CA MET A 230 -9.39 2.39 2.90
C MET A 230 -10.57 3.26 2.43
N LYS A 231 -10.89 3.26 1.13
CA LYS A 231 -12.09 3.92 0.60
C LYS A 231 -13.38 3.33 1.15
N ALA A 232 -13.46 2.00 1.29
CA ALA A 232 -14.62 1.34 1.86
C ALA A 232 -14.80 1.64 3.37
N ILE A 233 -13.70 1.75 4.12
CA ILE A 233 -13.68 2.03 5.56
C ILE A 233 -13.99 3.51 5.84
N PHE A 234 -13.30 4.43 5.16
CA PHE A 234 -13.38 5.86 5.47
C PHE A 234 -14.38 6.63 4.59
N GLY A 235 -15.11 5.93 3.72
CA GLY A 235 -16.08 6.52 2.80
C GLY A 235 -17.41 6.91 3.44
N THR A 236 -17.83 6.26 4.54
CA THR A 236 -19.12 6.52 5.20
C THR A 236 -18.99 6.58 6.72
N SER A 237 -19.75 7.46 7.40
CA SER A 237 -19.72 7.53 8.87
C SER A 237 -20.15 6.21 9.54
N SER A 238 -21.11 5.48 8.95
CA SER A 238 -21.60 4.21 9.51
C SER A 238 -20.52 3.13 9.58
N THR A 239 -19.70 2.99 8.54
CA THR A 239 -18.61 2.00 8.50
C THR A 239 -17.50 2.34 9.48
N ILE A 240 -17.18 3.63 9.65
CA ILE A 240 -16.20 4.09 10.65
C ILE A 240 -16.69 3.83 12.08
N LYS A 241 -17.95 4.16 12.39
CA LYS A 241 -18.56 3.86 13.71
C LYS A 241 -18.40 2.40 14.07
N GLU A 242 -18.80 1.55 13.14
CA GLU A 242 -18.74 0.11 13.33
C GLU A 242 -17.30 -0.38 13.48
N LEU A 243 -16.38 0.12 12.66
CA LEU A 243 -14.97 -0.24 12.77
C LEU A 243 -14.39 0.18 14.13
N VAL A 244 -14.68 1.38 14.62
CA VAL A 244 -14.21 1.85 15.95
C VAL A 244 -14.75 0.95 17.05
N ILE A 245 -16.03 0.54 16.98
CA ILE A 245 -16.61 -0.42 17.93
C ILE A 245 -15.87 -1.76 17.87
N ILE A 246 -15.61 -2.28 16.67
CA ILE A 246 -14.88 -3.54 16.49
C ILE A 246 -13.44 -3.44 17.01
N LEU A 247 -12.72 -2.37 16.68
CA LEU A 247 -11.33 -2.21 17.10
C LEU A 247 -11.21 -1.96 18.61
N SER A 248 -12.26 -1.44 19.26
CA SER A 248 -12.31 -1.28 20.72
C SER A 248 -12.38 -2.61 21.49
N SER A 249 -12.73 -3.72 20.83
CA SER A 249 -12.77 -5.06 21.46
C SER A 249 -11.46 -5.84 21.33
N SER A 250 -10.45 -5.30 20.64
CA SER A 250 -9.13 -5.91 20.48
C SER A 250 -8.43 -6.15 21.83
N LYS A 251 -7.58 -7.20 21.91
CA LYS A 251 -6.70 -7.42 23.07
C LYS A 251 -5.49 -6.50 23.10
N LYS A 252 -5.18 -5.82 22.00
CA LYS A 252 -4.03 -4.93 21.93
C LYS A 252 -4.22 -3.71 22.83
N GLU A 253 -3.12 -3.08 23.21
CA GLU A 253 -3.17 -1.82 23.95
C GLU A 253 -3.95 -0.77 23.17
N THR A 254 -4.82 -0.02 23.86
CA THR A 254 -5.65 1.03 23.25
C THR A 254 -4.82 2.08 22.50
N SER A 255 -3.62 2.38 23.01
CA SER A 255 -2.63 3.23 22.34
C SER A 255 -2.21 2.67 20.98
N THR A 256 -1.91 1.38 20.91
CA THR A 256 -1.46 0.70 19.68
C THR A 256 -2.56 0.76 18.64
N VAL A 257 -3.79 0.39 18.99
CA VAL A 257 -4.89 0.36 18.02
C VAL A 257 -5.28 1.77 17.57
N ALA A 258 -5.22 2.76 18.46
CA ALA A 258 -5.40 4.17 18.13
C ALA A 258 -4.37 4.67 17.09
N TRP A 259 -3.09 4.29 17.26
CA TRP A 259 -2.05 4.64 16.29
C TRP A 259 -2.23 3.92 14.95
N LEU A 260 -2.56 2.62 14.95
CA LEU A 260 -2.85 1.88 13.72
C LEU A 260 -4.00 2.53 12.93
N PHE A 261 -5.09 2.85 13.62
CA PHE A 261 -6.23 3.55 13.05
C PHE A 261 -5.83 4.92 12.49
N PHE A 262 -5.10 5.71 13.27
CA PHE A 262 -4.67 7.05 12.88
C PHE A 262 -3.77 7.04 11.63
N VAL A 263 -2.81 6.12 11.55
CA VAL A 263 -1.91 6.02 10.39
C VAL A 263 -2.67 5.57 9.13
N ALA A 264 -3.61 4.64 9.25
CA ALA A 264 -4.47 4.26 8.13
C ALA A 264 -5.36 5.43 7.65
N LEU A 265 -5.94 6.19 8.59
CA LEU A 265 -6.71 7.40 8.28
C LEU A 265 -5.85 8.45 7.58
N LEU A 266 -4.64 8.70 8.08
CA LEU A 266 -3.71 9.65 7.48
C LEU A 266 -3.32 9.22 6.05
N THR A 267 -3.10 7.92 5.83
CA THR A 267 -2.80 7.36 4.51
C THR A 267 -3.96 7.55 3.54
N TYR A 268 -5.19 7.32 4.00
CA TYR A 268 -6.40 7.61 3.23
C TYR A 268 -6.48 9.10 2.83
N CYS A 269 -6.20 10.02 3.76
CA CYS A 269 -6.19 11.45 3.48
C CYS A 269 -5.11 11.88 2.49
N LEU A 270 -3.93 11.26 2.57
CA LEU A 270 -2.79 11.59 1.73
C LEU A 270 -2.93 11.10 0.28
N PHE A 271 -3.57 9.95 0.07
CA PHE A 271 -3.59 9.29 -1.24
C PHE A 271 -4.99 9.16 -1.84
N VAL A 272 -5.98 8.72 -1.07
CA VAL A 272 -7.31 8.42 -1.62
C VAL A 272 -8.14 9.69 -1.74
N ARG A 273 -8.11 10.56 -0.71
CA ARG A 273 -8.83 11.84 -0.73
C ARG A 273 -8.28 12.79 -1.80
N THR A 274 -6.96 12.90 -1.87
CA THR A 274 -6.27 13.80 -2.81
C THR A 274 -6.54 13.40 -4.26
N VAL A 275 -6.39 12.13 -4.61
CA VAL A 275 -6.65 11.65 -5.98
C VAL A 275 -8.13 11.81 -6.38
N ASN A 276 -9.07 11.55 -5.48
CA ASN A 276 -10.51 11.72 -5.77
C ASN A 276 -10.93 13.19 -5.91
N SER A 277 -10.21 14.12 -5.28
CA SER A 277 -10.52 15.55 -5.39
C SER A 277 -10.13 16.15 -6.75
N PHE A 278 -9.25 15.48 -7.51
CA PHE A 278 -8.88 15.88 -8.86
C PHE A 278 -9.79 15.29 -9.96
N SER A 279 -10.67 14.32 -9.64
CA SER A 279 -11.71 13.88 -10.57
C SER A 279 -12.93 14.81 -10.45
N THR A 280 -13.16 15.62 -11.47
CA THR A 280 -14.20 16.66 -11.56
C THR A 280 -15.65 16.15 -11.61
N GLU A 281 -15.92 14.91 -11.26
CA GLU A 281 -17.25 14.31 -11.31
C GLU A 281 -17.55 13.62 -9.98
N SER A 282 -18.64 14.07 -9.33
CA SER A 282 -19.08 13.76 -7.96
C SER A 282 -18.33 14.49 -6.84
N HIS A 283 -18.78 15.71 -6.55
CA HIS A 283 -18.89 16.16 -5.16
C HIS A 283 -19.91 15.25 -4.45
N ASP A 284 -19.55 14.00 -4.19
CA ASP A 284 -20.26 13.21 -3.19
C ASP A 284 -20.00 13.89 -1.85
N ASP A 285 -21.07 14.37 -1.23
CA ASP A 285 -21.08 15.10 0.03
C ASP A 285 -20.10 14.48 1.03
N PHE A 286 -19.00 15.20 1.28
CA PHE A 286 -17.95 14.77 2.19
C PHE A 286 -18.51 14.66 3.61
N VAL A 287 -18.72 13.42 4.08
CA VAL A 287 -19.32 13.03 5.36
C VAL A 287 -18.43 13.38 6.58
N PHE A 288 -17.28 14.01 6.41
CA PHE A 288 -16.26 14.11 7.47
C PHE A 288 -16.63 14.90 8.73
N PRO A 289 -17.31 16.06 8.67
CA PRO A 289 -17.72 16.75 9.89
C PRO A 289 -18.61 15.87 10.79
N SER A 290 -19.28 14.87 10.22
CA SER A 290 -20.23 14.02 10.95
C SER A 290 -19.58 13.02 11.91
N PHE A 291 -18.34 12.57 11.68
CA PHE A 291 -17.73 11.50 12.48
C PHE A 291 -16.47 11.89 13.29
N ILE A 292 -15.99 13.14 13.21
CA ILE A 292 -14.87 13.62 14.05
C ILE A 292 -15.16 13.43 15.54
N SER A 293 -16.41 13.69 15.95
CA SER A 293 -16.88 13.48 17.32
C SER A 293 -16.78 12.01 17.76
N GLU A 294 -16.94 11.08 16.82
CA GLU A 294 -16.99 9.63 17.04
C GLU A 294 -15.60 9.03 17.17
N ILE A 295 -14.64 9.53 16.38
CA ILE A 295 -13.23 9.08 16.45
C ILE A 295 -12.43 9.79 17.56
N ARG A 296 -12.98 10.84 18.18
CA ARG A 296 -12.34 11.64 19.26
C ARG A 296 -11.67 10.78 20.32
N ALA A 297 -12.41 9.82 20.83
CA ALA A 297 -11.98 8.97 21.94
C ALA A 297 -10.96 7.91 21.51
N TYR A 298 -10.76 7.73 20.20
CA TYR A 298 -9.98 6.66 19.60
C TYR A 298 -8.64 7.12 19.00
N LEU A 299 -8.36 8.42 19.05
CA LEU A 299 -7.08 8.96 18.58
C LEU A 299 -5.98 8.78 19.63
N PRO A 300 -4.71 8.69 19.21
CA PRO A 300 -3.58 8.71 20.13
C PRO A 300 -3.68 9.92 21.06
N LYS A 301 -3.34 9.75 22.35
CA LYS A 301 -3.47 10.81 23.37
C LYS A 301 -2.72 12.10 23.01
N GLN A 302 -1.68 11.99 22.19
CA GLN A 302 -0.85 13.08 21.72
C GLN A 302 -1.51 13.91 20.60
N ILE A 303 -2.59 13.41 19.99
CA ILE A 303 -3.24 14.04 18.85
C ILE A 303 -4.57 14.62 19.30
N THR A 304 -4.66 15.96 19.26
CA THR A 304 -5.87 16.68 19.65
C THR A 304 -6.85 16.82 18.49
N ILE A 305 -8.12 17.11 18.77
CA ILE A 305 -9.09 17.35 17.70
C ILE A 305 -8.84 18.64 16.93
N SER A 306 -8.29 19.66 17.58
CA SER A 306 -7.80 20.84 16.88
C SER A 306 -6.76 20.48 15.82
N THR A 307 -6.01 19.40 16.01
CA THR A 307 -5.05 18.87 15.04
C THR A 307 -5.71 18.19 13.84
N ILE A 308 -6.93 17.65 13.99
CA ILE A 308 -7.62 16.83 12.97
C ILE A 308 -8.86 17.52 12.40
N SER A 309 -9.25 18.70 12.91
CA SER A 309 -10.51 19.39 12.58
C SER A 309 -10.73 19.58 11.06
N ASN A 310 -9.66 19.84 10.30
CA ASN A 310 -9.69 19.99 8.84
C ASN A 310 -9.12 18.77 8.08
N LEU A 311 -8.55 17.79 8.80
CA LEU A 311 -7.86 16.62 8.24
C LEU A 311 -6.87 16.96 7.12
N ASP A 312 -6.23 18.13 7.22
CA ASP A 312 -5.15 18.50 6.33
C ASP A 312 -3.86 17.82 6.79
N PRO A 313 -3.29 16.89 5.99
CA PRO A 313 -2.10 16.14 6.41
C PRO A 313 -0.91 17.03 6.74
N GLU A 314 -0.74 18.15 6.03
CA GLU A 314 0.35 19.10 6.29
C GLU A 314 0.20 19.74 7.68
N THR A 315 -0.99 20.27 7.98
CA THR A 315 -1.33 20.80 9.31
C THR A 315 -1.16 19.74 10.42
N ILE A 316 -1.52 18.49 10.15
CA ILE A 316 -1.32 17.38 11.11
C ILE A 316 0.17 17.19 11.40
N PHE A 317 1.02 17.11 10.37
CA PHE A 317 2.46 16.95 10.57
C PHE A 317 3.10 18.14 11.28
N ILE A 318 2.68 19.38 10.96
CA ILE A 318 3.12 20.59 11.65
C ILE A 318 2.80 20.51 13.14
N ASN A 319 1.57 20.14 13.49
CA ASN A 319 1.14 20.06 14.88
C ASN A 319 1.84 18.92 15.65
N ILE A 320 2.11 17.79 15.00
CA ILE A 320 2.89 16.71 15.62
C ILE A 320 4.34 17.15 15.88
N ALA A 321 4.94 17.89 14.95
CA ALA A 321 6.27 18.45 15.14
C ALA A 321 6.29 19.48 16.29
N ALA A 322 5.31 20.38 16.32
CA ALA A 322 5.15 21.36 17.40
C ALA A 322 4.99 20.68 18.77
N TYR A 323 4.17 19.61 18.85
CA TYR A 323 4.03 18.83 20.08
C TYR A 323 5.36 18.25 20.56
N PHE A 324 6.20 17.74 19.65
CA PHE A 324 7.52 17.23 20.00
C PHE A 324 8.43 18.32 20.60
N ASP A 325 8.37 19.54 20.04
CA ASP A 325 9.14 20.69 20.54
C ASP A 325 8.65 21.17 21.92
N GLU A 326 7.34 21.08 22.19
CA GLU A 326 6.72 21.42 23.48
C GLU A 326 7.09 20.46 24.62
N LEU A 327 7.50 19.22 24.31
CA LEU A 327 7.91 18.25 25.33
C LEU A 327 9.16 18.76 26.08
N SER A 328 9.03 18.94 27.39
CA SER A 328 10.05 19.60 28.23
C SER A 328 11.26 18.73 28.59
N THR A 329 11.14 17.41 28.54
CA THR A 329 12.21 16.48 28.93
C THR A 329 12.75 15.67 27.76
N PHE A 330 14.06 15.40 27.78
CA PHE A 330 14.70 14.55 26.77
C PHE A 330 14.08 13.15 26.73
N GLN A 331 13.76 12.57 27.88
CA GLN A 331 13.14 11.24 27.96
C GLN A 331 11.75 11.23 27.29
N ALA A 332 10.90 12.24 27.54
CA ALA A 332 9.59 12.33 26.89
C ALA A 332 9.73 12.48 25.38
N ARG A 333 10.69 13.30 24.92
CA ARG A 333 11.01 13.46 23.49
C ARG A 333 11.43 12.13 22.85
N MET A 334 12.33 11.39 23.47
CA MET A 334 12.79 10.10 22.92
C MET A 334 11.69 9.03 22.92
N LEU A 335 10.86 8.98 23.96
CA LEU A 335 9.69 8.08 24.01
C LEU A 335 8.70 8.41 22.90
N PHE A 336 8.35 9.69 22.74
CA PHE A 336 7.45 10.11 21.67
C PHE A 336 8.03 9.83 20.29
N LYS A 337 9.32 10.12 20.07
CA LYS A 337 10.03 9.82 18.83
C LYS A 337 10.00 8.32 18.51
N SER A 338 10.23 7.45 19.49
CA SER A 338 10.15 5.99 19.31
C SER A 338 8.77 5.54 18.83
N VAL A 339 7.71 6.01 19.49
CA VAL A 339 6.32 5.70 19.12
C VAL A 339 6.01 6.27 17.74
N PHE A 340 6.38 7.51 17.47
CA PHE A 340 6.18 8.15 16.18
C PHE A 340 6.85 7.35 15.05
N VAL A 341 8.11 6.94 15.23
CA VAL A 341 8.84 6.15 14.23
C VAL A 341 8.22 4.77 14.05
N GLU A 342 7.75 4.12 15.12
CA GLU A 342 7.08 2.82 15.03
C GLU A 342 5.85 2.86 14.12
N TYR A 343 5.06 3.93 14.15
CA TYR A 343 3.81 4.02 13.39
C TYR A 343 3.93 4.83 12.09
N ILE A 344 4.51 6.03 12.12
CA ILE A 344 4.70 6.87 10.92
C ILE A 344 5.88 6.36 10.08
N GLY A 345 6.84 5.64 10.66
CA GLY A 345 7.85 4.90 9.90
C GLY A 345 7.23 3.83 9.00
N ARG A 346 6.10 3.23 9.40
CA ARG A 346 5.35 2.30 8.54
C ARG A 346 4.68 2.98 7.36
N LEU A 347 4.17 4.21 7.54
CA LEU A 347 3.73 5.04 6.41
C LEU A 347 4.90 5.32 5.47
N SER A 348 6.08 5.64 6.01
CA SER A 348 7.30 5.86 5.20
C SER A 348 7.67 4.61 4.39
N GLU A 349 7.65 3.43 5.02
CA GLU A 349 7.90 2.15 4.35
C GLU A 349 6.83 1.83 3.30
N PHE A 350 5.56 2.07 3.64
CA PHE A 350 4.44 1.90 2.71
C PHE A 350 4.65 2.74 1.46
N ILE A 351 4.89 4.05 1.57
CA ILE A 351 5.07 4.92 0.40
C ILE A 351 6.34 4.59 -0.39
N CYS A 352 7.43 4.21 0.28
CA CYS A 352 8.64 3.74 -0.40
C CYS A 352 8.37 2.46 -1.21
N THR A 353 7.49 1.58 -0.73
CA THR A 353 7.16 0.32 -1.42
C THR A 353 6.15 0.54 -2.54
N CYS A 354 5.14 1.39 -2.31
CA CYS A 354 4.02 1.65 -3.23
C CYS A 354 4.37 2.65 -4.34
N CYS A 355 5.04 3.75 -3.98
CA CYS A 355 5.07 4.97 -4.77
C CYS A 355 6.46 5.33 -5.31
N SER A 356 7.51 4.60 -4.92
CA SER A 356 8.87 4.86 -5.40
C SER A 356 9.14 4.13 -6.73
N VAL A 357 9.98 4.76 -7.55
CA VAL A 357 10.52 4.19 -8.80
C VAL A 357 11.78 3.34 -8.52
N SER A 358 12.38 3.49 -7.33
CA SER A 358 13.59 2.81 -6.89
C SER A 358 13.35 1.78 -5.82
N SER A 359 12.12 1.27 -5.71
CA SER A 359 11.90 0.07 -4.90
C SER A 359 12.95 -0.96 -5.36
N SER A 360 13.72 -1.49 -4.41
CA SER A 360 14.81 -2.46 -4.60
C SER A 360 14.31 -3.83 -5.11
N ALA A 361 13.19 -3.83 -5.78
CA ALA A 361 12.29 -4.92 -6.04
C ALA A 361 11.99 -5.03 -7.54
N GLN A 362 12.91 -4.51 -8.38
CA GLN A 362 13.02 -4.94 -9.77
C GLN A 362 13.20 -6.47 -9.88
N GLU A 363 13.77 -7.12 -8.86
CA GLU A 363 13.93 -8.58 -8.82
C GLU A 363 12.66 -9.33 -8.38
N SER A 364 11.62 -8.64 -7.92
CA SER A 364 10.49 -9.28 -7.24
C SER A 364 9.10 -8.76 -7.63
N GLY A 365 9.02 -7.87 -8.63
CA GLY A 365 7.77 -7.41 -9.23
C GLY A 365 7.04 -6.31 -8.44
N PHE A 366 7.77 -5.43 -7.74
CA PHE A 366 7.18 -4.36 -6.93
C PHE A 366 7.42 -2.97 -7.56
N GLY A 367 6.61 -1.99 -7.15
CA GLY A 367 6.81 -0.58 -7.45
C GLY A 367 5.85 -0.02 -8.49
N LEU A 368 6.05 1.27 -8.78
CA LEU A 368 5.20 2.09 -9.65
C LEU A 368 5.01 1.54 -11.07
N SER A 369 5.94 0.69 -11.53
CA SER A 369 5.89 -0.01 -12.83
C SER A 369 4.85 -1.13 -12.89
N HIS A 370 4.38 -1.62 -11.74
CA HIS A 370 3.36 -2.68 -11.65
C HIS A 370 1.94 -2.14 -11.41
N THR A 371 1.81 -0.85 -11.07
CA THR A 371 0.52 -0.14 -11.17
C THR A 371 0.21 0.13 -12.64
N THR A 372 -0.81 -0.55 -13.18
CA THR A 372 -1.19 -0.46 -14.59
C THR A 372 -2.24 0.61 -14.86
N GLN A 373 -2.34 1.08 -16.12
CA GLN A 373 -3.29 2.12 -16.59
C GLN A 373 -4.79 1.83 -16.33
N ASN A 374 -5.17 0.61 -15.94
CA ASN A 374 -6.56 0.21 -15.66
C ASN A 374 -6.93 0.20 -14.17
N SER A 375 -6.05 0.62 -13.27
CA SER A 375 -6.41 0.88 -11.86
C SER A 375 -7.05 2.26 -11.70
N PHE A 376 -7.87 2.40 -10.65
CA PHE A 376 -8.44 3.69 -10.22
C PHE A 376 -7.36 4.77 -9.95
N LEU A 377 -6.11 4.36 -9.77
CA LEU A 377 -4.95 5.23 -9.57
C LEU A 377 -4.06 5.18 -10.81
N LYS A 378 -3.83 6.31 -11.47
CA LYS A 378 -2.80 6.40 -12.51
C LYS A 378 -1.42 6.35 -11.83
N PRO A 379 -0.41 5.71 -12.45
CA PRO A 379 0.95 5.70 -11.92
C PRO A 379 1.51 7.10 -11.70
N GLU A 380 1.20 8.04 -12.59
CA GLU A 380 1.58 9.45 -12.51
C GLU A 380 1.05 10.10 -11.22
N ASP A 381 -0.25 9.96 -10.95
CA ASP A 381 -0.89 10.51 -9.75
C ASP A 381 -0.33 9.90 -8.47
N LEU A 382 -0.07 8.59 -8.47
CA LEU A 382 0.51 7.88 -7.33
C LEU A 382 1.96 8.29 -7.08
N CYS A 383 2.74 8.50 -8.15
CA CYS A 383 4.11 8.99 -8.09
C CYS A 383 4.14 10.41 -7.52
N GLY A 384 3.41 11.35 -8.13
CA GLY A 384 3.34 12.73 -7.67
C GLY A 384 2.85 12.82 -6.22
N SER A 385 1.82 12.06 -5.86
CA SER A 385 1.36 11.96 -4.47
C SER A 385 2.45 11.42 -3.54
N GLY A 386 3.15 10.35 -3.94
CA GLY A 386 4.25 9.76 -3.16
C GLY A 386 5.38 10.75 -2.88
N TYR A 387 5.82 11.47 -3.91
CA TYR A 387 6.81 12.54 -3.78
C TYR A 387 6.34 13.66 -2.85
N ARG A 388 5.08 14.10 -3.00
CA ARG A 388 4.49 15.12 -2.12
C ARG A 388 4.43 14.65 -0.67
N VAL A 389 4.01 13.41 -0.41
CA VAL A 389 4.00 12.83 0.95
C VAL A 389 5.41 12.75 1.53
N ALA A 390 6.37 12.24 0.76
CA ALA A 390 7.76 12.15 1.19
C ALA A 390 8.34 13.55 1.49
N GLY A 391 8.05 14.54 0.64
CA GLY A 391 8.40 15.94 0.85
C GLY A 391 7.82 16.50 2.15
N MET A 392 6.51 16.35 2.39
CA MET A 392 5.86 16.81 3.63
C MET A 392 6.43 16.14 4.88
N LEU A 393 6.62 14.82 4.85
CA LEU A 393 7.21 14.06 5.96
C LEU A 393 8.63 14.54 6.27
N ILE A 394 9.45 14.75 5.25
CA ILE A 394 10.81 15.27 5.44
C ILE A 394 10.78 16.70 5.96
N ARG A 395 9.99 17.58 5.35
CA ARG A 395 9.93 18.98 5.75
C ARG A 395 9.49 19.15 7.19
N HIS A 396 8.45 18.45 7.63
CA HIS A 396 7.85 18.70 8.94
C HIS A 396 8.32 17.72 10.02
N CYS A 397 8.78 16.52 9.65
CA CYS A 397 9.08 15.46 10.61
C CYS A 397 10.53 14.96 10.53
N SER A 398 11.46 15.67 9.87
CA SER A 398 12.87 15.25 9.79
C SER A 398 13.50 14.98 11.16
N MET A 399 13.27 15.85 12.15
CA MET A 399 13.78 15.68 13.53
C MET A 399 13.29 14.39 14.21
N LEU A 400 12.08 13.94 13.87
CA LEU A 400 11.46 12.72 14.38
C LEU A 400 11.90 11.48 13.58
N LEU A 401 12.04 11.60 12.26
CA LEU A 401 12.35 10.49 11.35
C LEU A 401 13.86 10.19 11.25
N TYR A 402 14.70 11.19 11.48
CA TYR A 402 16.14 11.07 11.41
C TYR A 402 16.70 10.47 12.70
N SER A 403 17.44 9.38 12.58
CA SER A 403 18.26 8.84 13.67
C SER A 403 19.66 8.63 13.11
N PRO A 404 20.71 9.12 13.80
CA PRO A 404 22.07 8.75 13.42
C PRO A 404 22.20 7.23 13.48
N VAL A 405 22.87 6.64 12.49
CA VAL A 405 23.06 5.19 12.37
C VAL A 405 23.88 4.71 13.58
N THR A 406 23.24 4.03 14.52
CA THR A 406 23.89 3.47 15.72
C THR A 406 24.27 2.00 15.56
N THR A 407 23.73 1.31 14.56
CA THR A 407 23.96 -0.11 14.28
C THR A 407 24.12 -0.37 12.78
N GLU A 408 25.11 -1.18 12.40
CA GLU A 408 25.31 -1.61 11.02
C GLU A 408 24.03 -2.29 10.49
N GLY A 409 23.48 -1.74 9.40
CA GLY A 409 22.33 -2.32 8.68
C GLY A 409 20.96 -1.71 8.97
N SER A 410 20.78 -0.88 10.00
CA SER A 410 19.49 -0.22 10.27
C SER A 410 19.43 1.17 9.60
N VAL A 411 18.73 1.26 8.47
CA VAL A 411 18.47 2.53 7.76
C VAL A 411 17.31 3.26 8.44
N SER A 412 17.50 4.53 8.82
CA SER A 412 16.44 5.32 9.45
C SER A 412 15.28 5.59 8.48
N SER A 413 14.07 5.86 8.99
CA SER A 413 12.91 6.17 8.12
C SER A 413 13.18 7.38 7.23
N PHE A 414 13.90 8.39 7.73
CA PHE A 414 14.37 9.51 6.93
C PHE A 414 15.26 9.07 5.77
N GLU A 415 16.27 8.24 6.04
CA GLU A 415 17.18 7.73 5.00
C GLU A 415 16.46 6.86 3.98
N LYS A 416 15.49 6.05 4.40
CA LYS A 416 14.64 5.28 3.48
C LYS A 416 13.93 6.23 2.51
N LEU A 417 13.33 7.31 2.99
CA LEU A 417 12.66 8.30 2.14
C LEU A 417 13.64 8.99 1.18
N VAL A 418 14.80 9.42 1.68
CA VAL A 418 15.84 10.03 0.84
C VAL A 418 16.28 9.07 -0.25
N ASN A 419 16.60 7.83 0.08
CA ASN A 419 17.09 6.83 -0.88
C ASN A 419 16.02 6.37 -1.88
N HIS A 420 14.72 6.54 -1.58
CA HIS A 420 13.64 6.11 -2.47
C HIS A 420 13.08 7.22 -3.37
N PHE A 421 13.16 8.49 -2.93
CA PHE A 421 12.55 9.60 -3.66
C PHE A 421 13.57 10.64 -4.14
N PHE A 422 14.63 10.92 -3.38
CA PHE A 422 15.55 12.02 -3.69
C PHE A 422 16.91 11.54 -4.20
N LEU A 423 17.41 10.42 -3.69
CA LEU A 423 18.64 9.77 -4.16
C LEU A 423 18.39 8.31 -4.59
N PRO A 424 17.41 8.06 -5.49
CA PRO A 424 17.18 6.71 -6.01
C PRO A 424 18.43 6.14 -6.68
N ARG A 425 18.67 4.84 -6.46
CA ARG A 425 19.86 4.12 -6.94
C ARG A 425 20.13 4.32 -8.44
N GLN A 426 19.08 4.38 -9.25
CA GLN A 426 19.20 4.54 -10.72
C GLN A 426 19.87 5.85 -11.14
N LEU A 427 19.87 6.88 -10.29
CA LEU A 427 20.60 8.12 -10.57
C LEU A 427 22.11 7.96 -10.47
N TYR A 428 22.59 6.95 -9.73
CA TYR A 428 24.01 6.64 -9.58
C TYR A 428 24.52 5.74 -10.72
N GLU A 429 23.70 4.80 -11.20
CA GLU A 429 24.08 3.80 -12.22
C GLU A 429 24.45 4.41 -13.57
N THR A 430 24.02 5.65 -13.84
CA THR A 430 24.36 6.41 -15.05
C THR A 430 25.57 7.34 -14.87
N GLN A 431 26.30 7.26 -13.74
CA GLN A 431 27.58 7.95 -13.63
C GLN A 431 28.64 7.37 -14.58
N ASP A 432 28.47 6.12 -15.02
CA ASP A 432 29.49 5.38 -15.77
C ASP A 432 29.24 5.28 -17.29
N SER A 433 28.00 5.51 -17.76
CA SER A 433 27.69 5.47 -19.19
C SER A 433 27.93 6.83 -19.85
N ASN A 434 29.09 6.96 -20.50
CA ASN A 434 29.48 8.02 -21.44
C ASN A 434 29.42 9.47 -20.91
N ARG A 435 30.53 9.91 -20.31
CA ARG A 435 30.81 11.33 -19.99
C ARG A 435 30.81 12.28 -21.20
N PHE A 436 30.59 11.81 -22.44
CA PHE A 436 30.82 12.58 -23.67
C PHE A 436 29.83 12.37 -24.83
N SER A 437 28.68 11.69 -24.64
CA SER A 437 27.70 11.57 -25.73
C SER A 437 26.73 12.75 -25.76
N THR A 438 26.85 13.60 -26.79
CA THR A 438 25.94 14.70 -27.14
C THR A 438 24.61 14.22 -27.77
N LEU A 439 24.33 12.92 -27.74
CA LEU A 439 23.21 12.29 -28.44
C LEU A 439 22.32 11.56 -27.43
N ASN A 440 21.18 12.20 -27.14
CA ASN A 440 20.00 11.68 -26.43
C ASN A 440 20.30 10.83 -25.19
N GLU A 441 20.50 11.50 -24.06
CA GLU A 441 20.26 10.88 -22.75
C GLU A 441 18.82 10.35 -22.77
N SER A 442 18.66 9.03 -22.86
CA SER A 442 17.40 8.41 -22.53
C SER A 442 17.11 8.76 -21.08
N ASN A 443 16.14 9.64 -20.82
CA ASN A 443 15.76 10.04 -19.47
C ASN A 443 15.62 8.79 -18.59
N ILE A 444 16.39 8.74 -17.50
CA ILE A 444 16.47 7.59 -16.57
C ILE A 444 15.09 7.24 -16.02
N PHE A 445 14.26 8.28 -15.86
CA PHE A 445 12.89 8.17 -15.43
C PHE A 445 11.95 8.85 -16.43
N PRO A 446 10.67 8.44 -16.46
CA PRO A 446 9.61 9.21 -17.14
C PRO A 446 9.57 10.67 -16.68
N CYS A 447 9.13 11.59 -17.55
CA CYS A 447 9.13 13.03 -17.27
C CYS A 447 8.38 13.39 -15.97
N TYR A 448 7.24 12.75 -15.70
CA TYR A 448 6.45 13.01 -14.48
C TYR A 448 7.22 12.71 -13.18
N VAL A 449 8.16 11.75 -13.20
CA VAL A 449 9.02 11.43 -12.05
C VAL A 449 10.03 12.54 -11.82
N MET A 450 10.66 13.01 -12.90
CA MET A 450 11.66 14.08 -12.86
C MET A 450 11.03 15.41 -12.41
N GLU A 451 9.84 15.71 -12.90
CA GLU A 451 9.04 16.87 -12.47
C GLU A 451 8.67 16.78 -10.99
N SER A 452 8.17 15.63 -10.53
CA SER A 452 7.82 15.40 -9.12
C SER A 452 9.05 15.54 -8.19
N MET A 453 10.19 15.00 -8.62
CA MET A 453 11.46 15.12 -7.88
C MET A 453 11.92 16.57 -7.79
N GLN A 454 11.86 17.31 -8.90
CA GLN A 454 12.23 18.72 -8.94
C GLN A 454 11.31 19.59 -8.08
N GLU A 455 10.00 19.34 -8.12
CA GLU A 455 9.00 20.09 -7.35
C GLU A 455 9.19 19.92 -5.84
N GLN A 456 9.54 18.72 -5.38
CA GLN A 456 9.66 18.40 -3.96
C GLN A 456 11.07 18.58 -3.38
N LEU A 457 12.06 18.89 -4.21
CA LEU A 457 13.44 19.16 -3.78
C LEU A 457 13.57 20.30 -2.74
N PRO A 458 12.81 21.41 -2.84
CA PRO A 458 12.72 22.41 -1.77
C PRO A 458 12.34 21.84 -0.39
N GLU A 459 11.39 20.91 -0.34
CA GLU A 459 10.88 20.32 0.90
C GLU A 459 11.97 19.50 1.60
N LEU A 460 12.76 18.76 0.83
CA LEU A 460 13.95 18.03 1.31
C LEU A 460 14.93 18.98 2.01
N THR A 461 15.25 20.11 1.38
CA THR A 461 16.18 21.08 1.96
C THR A 461 15.66 21.75 3.21
N ARG A 462 14.37 22.07 3.25
CA ARG A 462 13.73 22.59 4.48
C ARG A 462 13.80 21.58 5.60
N GLY A 463 13.63 20.29 5.32
CA GLY A 463 13.76 19.21 6.29
C GLY A 463 15.18 19.02 6.80
N ILE A 464 16.18 18.96 5.92
CA ILE A 464 17.60 18.79 6.31
C ILE A 464 18.10 20.01 7.10
N ALA A 465 17.68 21.22 6.74
CA ALA A 465 18.10 22.45 7.43
C ALA A 465 17.67 22.49 8.91
N GLN A 466 16.66 21.72 9.31
CA GLN A 466 16.21 21.59 10.69
C GLN A 466 17.08 20.61 11.51
N LEU A 467 17.82 19.74 10.83
CA LEU A 467 18.74 18.79 11.47
C LEU A 467 20.08 19.47 11.79
N ASN A 468 20.88 18.82 12.64
CA ASN A 468 22.23 19.28 12.97
C ASN A 468 23.25 18.97 11.85
N TRP A 469 22.96 19.40 10.62
CA TRP A 469 23.72 19.08 9.40
C TRP A 469 25.18 19.51 9.44
N LYS A 470 25.53 20.58 10.18
CA LYS A 470 26.93 21.05 10.30
C LYS A 470 27.84 20.07 11.03
N SER A 471 27.32 19.46 12.09
CA SER A 471 28.06 18.52 12.93
C SER A 471 27.95 17.08 12.43
N ASP A 472 27.02 16.82 11.53
CA ASP A 472 26.74 15.50 11.02
C ASP A 472 27.36 15.29 9.63
N PRO A 473 28.47 14.53 9.52
CA PRO A 473 29.14 14.32 8.24
C PRO A 473 28.29 13.54 7.24
N TYR A 474 27.34 12.74 7.71
CA TYR A 474 26.46 11.97 6.85
C TYR A 474 25.42 12.87 6.17
N LEU A 475 24.82 13.80 6.91
CA LEU A 475 23.93 14.80 6.31
C LEU A 475 24.67 15.70 5.32
N CYS A 476 25.91 16.11 5.62
CA CYS A 476 26.77 16.83 4.67
C CYS A 476 26.98 16.04 3.37
N ARG A 477 27.20 14.72 3.47
CA ARG A 477 27.35 13.85 2.30
C ARG A 477 26.07 13.76 1.48
N ILE A 478 24.92 13.57 2.12
CA ILE A 478 23.61 13.56 1.44
C ILE A 478 23.41 14.85 0.64
N ILE A 479 23.66 16.01 1.25
CA ILE A 479 23.53 17.31 0.57
C ILE A 479 24.44 17.38 -0.65
N LYS A 480 25.71 16.98 -0.50
CA LYS A 480 26.67 16.97 -1.59
C LYS A 480 26.21 16.06 -2.74
N ASP A 481 25.77 14.85 -2.43
CA ASP A 481 25.31 13.88 -3.43
C ASP A 481 24.04 14.38 -4.15
N ILE A 482 23.09 14.99 -3.42
CA ILE A 482 21.91 15.66 -4.00
C ILE A 482 22.34 16.76 -4.97
N VAL A 483 23.18 17.70 -4.54
CA VAL A 483 23.64 18.81 -5.39
C VAL A 483 24.28 18.28 -6.66
N LYS A 484 25.23 17.35 -6.53
CA LYS A 484 25.96 16.78 -7.67
C LYS A 484 25.05 16.07 -8.66
N ILE A 485 24.18 15.20 -8.15
CA ILE A 485 23.35 14.31 -8.97
C ILE A 485 22.19 15.07 -9.61
N HIS A 486 21.52 15.95 -8.87
CA HIS A 486 20.40 16.73 -9.39
C HIS A 486 20.88 17.81 -10.35
N TYR A 487 22.07 18.39 -10.12
CA TYR A 487 22.67 19.29 -11.09
C TYR A 487 22.89 18.60 -12.45
N LYS A 488 23.33 17.33 -12.44
CA LYS A 488 23.51 16.54 -13.66
C LYS A 488 22.18 16.23 -14.36
N HIS A 489 21.17 15.75 -13.61
CA HIS A 489 19.95 15.18 -14.19
C HIS A 489 18.77 16.16 -14.33
N LEU A 490 18.68 17.19 -13.49
CA LEU A 490 17.62 18.21 -13.50
C LEU A 490 18.13 19.61 -13.90
N GLY A 491 19.45 19.77 -13.96
CA GLY A 491 20.09 21.00 -14.38
C GLY A 491 20.15 22.10 -13.29
N PRO A 492 20.68 23.29 -13.66
CA PRO A 492 20.94 24.38 -12.73
C PRO A 492 19.66 24.96 -12.09
N GLY A 493 18.55 24.98 -12.81
CA GLY A 493 17.29 25.54 -12.31
C GLY A 493 16.77 24.83 -11.05
N ALA A 494 16.96 23.50 -10.96
CA ALA A 494 16.59 22.73 -9.77
C ALA A 494 17.43 23.11 -8.55
N ILE A 495 18.75 23.23 -8.71
CA ILE A 495 19.65 23.65 -7.62
C ILE A 495 19.36 25.10 -7.21
N ALA A 496 19.08 25.99 -8.15
CA ALA A 496 18.68 27.36 -7.85
C ALA A 496 17.38 27.42 -7.02
N SER A 497 16.35 26.64 -7.41
CA SER A 497 15.11 26.52 -6.64
C SER A 497 15.35 26.00 -5.23
N MET A 498 16.22 24.99 -5.10
CA MET A 498 16.61 24.41 -3.82
C MET A 498 17.27 25.44 -2.89
N VAL A 499 18.20 26.26 -3.42
CA VAL A 499 18.83 27.35 -2.67
C VAL A 499 17.82 28.43 -2.30
N LEU A 500 16.97 28.87 -3.23
CA LEU A 500 15.95 29.91 -2.99
C LEU A 500 15.03 29.54 -1.82
N ASN A 501 14.58 28.29 -1.81
CA ASN A 501 13.56 27.82 -0.88
C ASN A 501 14.10 27.32 0.47
N SER A 502 15.42 27.22 0.60
CA SER A 502 16.09 26.86 1.85
C SER A 502 15.89 27.93 2.93
N PRO A 503 15.71 27.56 4.22
CA PRO A 503 15.22 28.49 5.24
C PRO A 503 16.29 29.46 5.77
N THR A 504 17.55 29.04 5.90
CA THR A 504 18.61 29.86 6.52
C THR A 504 19.67 30.27 5.51
N LEU A 505 20.18 31.51 5.63
CA LEU A 505 21.24 32.03 4.75
C LEU A 505 22.49 31.14 4.77
N ASP A 506 22.86 30.66 5.96
CA ASP A 506 24.02 29.82 6.16
C ASP A 506 23.87 28.41 5.54
N PHE A 507 22.65 27.86 5.48
CA PHE A 507 22.41 26.64 4.72
C PHE A 507 22.44 26.89 3.21
N ARG A 508 21.90 28.03 2.75
CA ARG A 508 21.95 28.46 1.34
C ARG A 508 23.38 28.59 0.85
N THR A 509 24.25 29.26 1.60
CA THR A 509 25.66 29.43 1.25
C THR A 509 26.38 28.09 1.20
N HIS A 510 26.08 27.16 2.09
CA HIS A 510 26.66 25.82 2.10
C HIS A 510 26.30 25.02 0.83
N ILE A 511 25.03 25.01 0.41
CA ILE A 511 24.60 24.37 -0.83
C ILE A 511 25.31 25.00 -2.04
N LEU A 512 25.40 26.33 -2.08
CA LEU A 512 26.08 27.05 -3.16
C LEU A 512 27.58 26.74 -3.23
N GLN A 513 28.24 26.56 -2.08
CA GLN A 513 29.64 26.14 -2.04
C GLN A 513 29.84 24.78 -2.71
N PHE A 514 28.96 23.80 -2.46
CA PHE A 514 29.05 22.51 -3.16
C PHE A 514 28.78 22.65 -4.65
N ALA A 515 27.75 23.39 -5.05
CA ALA A 515 27.41 23.58 -6.45
C ALA A 515 28.57 24.23 -7.23
N THR A 516 29.18 25.27 -6.66
CA THR A 516 30.32 25.97 -7.26
C THR A 516 31.58 25.12 -7.28
N TYR A 517 31.89 24.41 -6.19
CA TYR A 517 33.07 23.54 -6.10
C TYR A 517 33.03 22.41 -7.14
N ASP A 518 31.90 21.72 -7.28
CA ASP A 518 31.76 20.65 -8.27
C ASP A 518 31.88 21.18 -9.70
N GLN A 519 31.33 22.36 -10.01
CA GLN A 519 31.46 22.97 -11.33
C GLN A 519 32.90 23.41 -11.64
N ILE A 520 33.64 23.91 -10.64
CA ILE A 520 35.07 24.21 -10.79
C ILE A 520 35.87 22.92 -11.05
N ILE A 521 35.52 21.82 -10.38
CA ILE A 521 36.11 20.50 -10.66
C ILE A 521 35.84 20.07 -12.09
N TYR A 522 34.59 20.11 -12.57
CA TYR A 522 34.28 19.76 -13.96
C TYR A 522 35.03 20.63 -14.98
N LEU A 523 35.16 21.94 -14.73
CA LEU A 523 35.93 22.85 -15.57
C LEU A 523 37.43 22.51 -15.57
N THR A 524 38.00 22.19 -14.42
CA THR A 524 39.42 21.85 -14.30
C THR A 524 39.74 20.47 -14.89
N GLU A 525 38.90 19.47 -14.65
CA GLU A 525 39.00 18.15 -15.28
C GLU A 525 38.81 18.23 -16.79
N SER A 526 37.94 19.13 -17.29
CA SER A 526 37.74 19.30 -18.73
C SER A 526 39.01 19.70 -19.48
N LYS A 527 39.95 20.38 -18.82
CA LYS A 527 41.23 20.82 -19.40
C LYS A 527 42.23 19.67 -19.52
N ALA A 528 42.04 18.58 -18.79
CA ALA A 528 42.91 17.41 -18.78
C ALA A 528 42.49 16.31 -19.78
N LEU A 529 41.41 16.52 -20.54
CA LEU A 529 40.82 15.52 -21.43
C LEU A 529 41.47 15.49 -22.83
N SER A 530 41.76 14.28 -23.33
CA SER A 530 42.23 14.02 -24.70
C SER A 530 41.05 13.87 -25.67
N VAL A 531 40.25 14.92 -25.84
CA VAL A 531 39.09 14.96 -26.74
C VAL A 531 39.33 16.01 -27.83
N SER A 532 38.64 15.91 -28.97
CA SER A 532 38.80 16.89 -30.06
C SER A 532 38.51 18.32 -29.58
N GLY A 533 39.29 19.30 -30.05
CA GLY A 533 39.20 20.69 -29.55
C GLY A 533 37.80 21.32 -29.67
N CYS A 534 37.01 20.94 -30.69
CA CYS A 534 35.64 21.43 -30.85
C CYS A 534 34.66 20.86 -29.82
N GLU A 535 34.76 19.58 -29.47
CA GLU A 535 33.92 18.96 -28.44
C GLU A 535 34.26 19.51 -27.06
N GLN A 536 35.56 19.74 -26.78
CA GLN A 536 36.02 20.35 -25.54
C GLN A 536 35.50 21.79 -25.38
N ILE A 537 35.55 22.61 -26.44
CA ILE A 537 35.03 23.98 -26.43
C ILE A 537 33.51 23.99 -26.23
N THR A 538 32.78 23.08 -26.90
CA THR A 538 31.31 22.99 -26.77
C THR A 538 30.91 22.57 -25.35
N TYR A 539 31.64 21.61 -24.77
CA TYR A 539 31.46 21.17 -23.40
C TYR A 539 31.75 22.29 -22.37
N GLN A 540 32.87 23.00 -22.52
CA GLN A 540 33.21 24.15 -21.66
C GLN A 540 32.19 25.28 -21.79
N ARG A 541 31.69 25.54 -23.01
CA ARG A 541 30.64 26.54 -23.26
C ARG A 541 29.33 26.17 -22.57
N ASN A 542 28.95 24.89 -22.58
CA ASN A 542 27.75 24.41 -21.88
C ASN A 542 27.90 24.51 -20.35
N ILE A 543 29.08 24.18 -19.81
CA ILE A 543 29.33 24.38 -18.37
C ILE A 543 29.23 25.87 -18.00
N LEU A 544 29.86 26.74 -18.79
CA LEU A 544 29.83 28.18 -18.57
C LEU A 544 28.43 28.79 -18.74
N SER A 545 27.62 28.31 -19.70
CA SER A 545 26.23 28.76 -19.83
C SER A 545 25.38 28.33 -18.64
N ASN A 546 25.57 27.11 -18.15
CA ASN A 546 24.87 26.64 -16.95
C ASN A 546 25.33 27.39 -15.70
N TRP A 547 26.62 27.77 -15.62
CA TRP A 547 27.17 28.65 -14.60
C TRP A 547 26.54 30.05 -14.66
N SER A 548 26.45 30.63 -15.86
CA SER A 548 25.80 31.91 -16.10
C SER A 548 24.33 31.88 -15.70
N ASN A 549 23.62 30.80 -16.00
CA ASN A 549 22.23 30.62 -15.57
C ASN A 549 22.12 30.51 -14.04
N MET A 550 22.98 29.73 -13.39
CA MET A 550 23.07 29.71 -11.92
C MET A 550 23.36 31.08 -11.34
N PHE A 551 24.26 31.86 -11.95
CA PHE A 551 24.62 33.19 -11.50
C PHE A 551 23.47 34.19 -11.69
N TYR A 552 22.72 34.07 -12.79
CA TYR A 552 21.48 34.84 -12.98
C TYR A 552 20.48 34.56 -11.86
N TYR A 553 20.25 33.29 -11.53
CA TYR A 553 19.43 32.93 -10.37
C TYR A 553 20.03 33.43 -9.06
N TYR A 554 21.36 33.42 -8.91
CA TYR A 554 22.07 33.94 -7.74
C TYR A 554 21.85 35.44 -7.54
N VAL A 555 21.89 36.23 -8.61
CA VAL A 555 21.56 37.67 -8.56
C VAL A 555 20.10 37.86 -8.15
N VAL A 556 19.17 37.06 -8.68
CA VAL A 556 17.76 37.09 -8.27
C VAL A 556 17.58 36.67 -6.79
N ILE A 557 18.31 35.66 -6.32
CA ILE A 557 18.34 35.18 -4.93
C ILE A 557 18.81 36.29 -3.99
N ILE A 558 19.93 36.95 -4.29
CA ILE A 558 20.45 38.05 -3.48
C ILE A 558 19.44 39.20 -3.46
N SER A 559 18.83 39.51 -4.60
CA SER A 559 17.82 40.57 -4.71
C SER A 559 16.58 40.30 -3.83
N HIS A 560 16.18 39.03 -3.67
CA HIS A 560 15.07 38.62 -2.80
C HIS A 560 15.45 38.45 -1.33
N ALA A 561 16.73 38.26 -1.00
CA ALA A 561 17.19 38.14 0.39
C ALA A 561 17.42 39.50 1.08
N PHE A 562 17.42 40.60 0.32
CA PHE A 562 17.57 41.98 0.79
C PHE A 562 16.24 42.76 0.86
N ILE A 563 15.10 42.09 0.62
CA ILE A 563 13.73 42.56 0.88
C ILE A 563 13.17 41.71 2.01
#